data_AF-A0A7C3ED75-F1
#
_entry.id   AF-A0A7C3ED75-F1
#
_cell.length_a   1.000
_cell.length_b   1.000
_cell.length_c   1.000
_cell.angle_alpha   90.00
_cell.angle_beta   90.00
_cell.angle_gamma   90.00
#
_symmetry.space_group_name_H-M   'P 1'
#
loop_
_entity.id
_entity.type
_entity.pdbx_description
1 polymer ?
#
loop_
_entity_poly.entity_id
_entity_poly.type
_entity_poly.pdbx_seq_one_letter_code
_entity_poly.pdbx_strand_id
1 'polypeptide(L)'
;MAREKILDLANKISRTKRGSKTEIKPEYPEYQILDPIVTDEMADVALQVEFRKPQTAEEIAARCGKSVEETTKLLWDLAYAGVTVVNKIDGVDKFWHEVWVPGHMEMIVNNKENVRKHPEVARAFDAYGKRRGPMAAGNFPIGTGAMRVIPIQRAIEGGTRHITAEEVDRYIHEAKLISVSDCSCRTSREVMGEGCGHLKEDMCIQLDHAAEYYIRTGRARQITKEEALEIMRRAEDNGLMHSIPNLDGPGHTHAICNCCGCGCFSNRIANMYNNPDMVRSNFIAQVDAEKCVACGECVENCPSNAAKLGQKICTTEAERKKVNRVLPYDTEWGPEHWNPDYRTNKKVVEDTGSSPCKAGCPAHIAVQGYIKLASQGRYMEALELIKKENPFPAVCGRICPRKCESQCTRGDLDDPVAVDEIKKFIAEKDLHAETRFIPQKRHEYGNKIAVIGAGPAGLSCAYYLALDGYRVTVFEKEQKLGGMLTFGIPAYRLEKDVIDAEIDILRHLGVEFKTGVEVGKDVTIPELRKQG
;
A
#
# COMPACT_ATOMS: atom_id res chain seq x y z
N MET A 1 3.52 -5.98 37.85
CA MET A 1 4.87 -6.55 37.83
C MET A 1 5.03 -7.32 36.54
N ALA A 2 6.20 -7.26 35.90
CA ALA A 2 6.44 -8.00 34.67
C ALA A 2 6.43 -9.51 34.95
N ARG A 3 5.91 -10.29 33.99
CA ARG A 3 5.89 -11.75 34.08
C ARG A 3 7.24 -12.30 33.66
N GLU A 4 7.96 -12.87 34.60
CA GLU A 4 9.34 -13.36 34.42
C GLU A 4 9.46 -14.37 33.27
N LYS A 5 8.54 -15.33 33.17
CA LYS A 5 8.55 -16.34 32.09
C LYS A 5 8.38 -15.74 30.69
N ILE A 6 7.58 -14.67 30.58
CA ILE A 6 7.38 -13.96 29.31
C ILE A 6 8.63 -13.16 28.94
N LEU A 7 9.30 -12.55 29.92
CA LEU A 7 10.59 -11.90 29.72
C LEU A 7 11.66 -12.90 29.25
N ASP A 8 11.70 -14.09 29.86
CA ASP A 8 12.62 -15.15 29.45
C ASP A 8 12.35 -15.61 28.02
N LEU A 9 11.09 -15.78 27.65
CA LEU A 9 10.70 -16.15 26.28
C LEU A 9 11.08 -15.04 25.28
N ALA A 10 10.81 -13.78 25.60
CA ALA A 10 11.16 -12.65 24.73
C ALA A 10 12.69 -12.55 24.54
N ASN A 11 13.48 -12.81 25.58
CA ASN A 11 14.94 -12.87 25.51
C ASN A 11 15.41 -14.07 24.68
N LYS A 12 14.80 -15.25 24.84
CA LYS A 12 15.10 -16.46 24.06
C LYS A 12 14.91 -16.22 22.55
N ILE A 13 13.75 -15.70 22.14
CA ILE A 13 13.47 -15.39 20.72
C ILE A 13 14.43 -14.30 20.20
N SER A 14 14.75 -13.32 21.03
CA SER A 14 15.71 -12.26 20.70
C SER A 14 17.18 -12.72 20.69
N ARG A 15 17.45 -13.96 21.12
CA ARG A 15 18.80 -14.53 21.30
C ARG A 15 19.67 -13.68 22.23
N THR A 16 19.06 -13.12 23.27
CA THR A 16 19.70 -12.32 24.32
C THR A 16 19.65 -13.07 25.66
N LYS A 17 20.43 -12.61 26.64
CA LYS A 17 20.48 -13.20 27.98
C LYS A 17 19.99 -12.17 29.00
N ARG A 18 19.23 -12.62 30.01
CA ARG A 18 18.84 -11.78 31.16
C ARG A 18 20.10 -11.20 31.83
N GLY A 19 20.03 -9.95 32.27
CA GLY A 19 21.16 -9.20 32.84
C GLY A 19 22.21 -8.71 31.83
N SER A 20 22.07 -8.98 30.53
CA SER A 20 22.96 -8.41 29.52
C SER A 20 22.58 -6.96 29.17
N LYS A 21 23.49 -6.21 28.54
CA LYS A 21 23.18 -4.87 28.02
C LYS A 21 22.08 -4.88 26.94
N THR A 22 21.86 -6.03 26.30
CA THR A 22 20.87 -6.22 25.22
C THR A 22 19.62 -6.92 25.71
N GLU A 23 19.47 -7.14 27.03
CA GLU A 23 18.30 -7.76 27.63
C GLU A 23 17.01 -7.08 27.19
N ILE A 24 16.00 -7.91 26.90
CA ILE A 24 14.65 -7.44 26.64
C ILE A 24 14.00 -7.00 27.95
N LYS A 25 13.45 -5.78 27.93
CA LYS A 25 12.78 -5.16 29.07
C LYS A 25 11.25 -5.16 28.88
N PRO A 26 10.46 -5.02 29.95
CA PRO A 26 8.99 -5.00 29.86
C PRO A 26 8.42 -3.90 28.98
N GLU A 27 9.10 -2.75 28.88
CA GLU A 27 8.71 -1.64 28.02
C GLU A 27 9.03 -1.87 26.53
N TYR A 28 9.75 -2.94 26.19
CA TYR A 28 10.13 -3.23 24.81
C TYR A 28 9.02 -4.00 24.07
N PRO A 29 8.86 -3.75 22.75
CA PRO A 29 7.80 -4.36 21.96
C PRO A 29 7.88 -5.89 21.92
N GLU A 30 9.07 -6.47 22.01
CA GLU A 30 9.28 -7.92 22.09
C GLU A 30 8.56 -8.55 23.30
N TYR A 31 8.49 -7.86 24.45
CA TYR A 31 7.73 -8.32 25.61
C TYR A 31 6.24 -7.99 25.45
N GLN A 32 5.93 -6.73 25.09
CA GLN A 32 4.56 -6.22 25.02
C GLN A 32 3.67 -7.00 24.04
N ILE A 33 4.26 -7.59 22.98
CA ILE A 33 3.50 -8.38 22.02
C ILE A 33 3.12 -9.78 22.55
N LEU A 34 3.90 -10.33 23.50
CA LEU A 34 3.69 -11.68 24.05
C LEU A 34 2.83 -11.67 25.31
N ASP A 35 3.05 -10.70 26.19
CA ASP A 35 2.41 -10.61 27.51
C ASP A 35 0.89 -10.81 27.52
N PRO A 36 0.10 -10.19 26.61
CA PRO A 36 -1.35 -10.35 26.61
C PRO A 36 -1.85 -11.69 26.04
N ILE A 37 -1.05 -12.41 25.26
CA ILE A 37 -1.50 -13.59 24.48
C ILE A 37 -0.88 -14.91 24.91
N VAL A 38 0.18 -14.88 25.73
CA VAL A 38 0.90 -16.08 26.18
C VAL A 38 0.70 -16.28 27.67
N THR A 39 0.19 -17.45 28.08
CA THR A 39 0.09 -17.83 29.50
C THR A 39 1.43 -18.33 30.04
N ASP A 40 1.57 -18.44 31.36
CA ASP A 40 2.82 -18.93 31.97
C ASP A 40 3.09 -20.39 31.61
N GLU A 41 2.05 -21.21 31.44
CA GLU A 41 2.15 -22.60 31.00
C GLU A 41 2.57 -22.70 29.52
N MET A 42 2.03 -21.83 28.67
CA MET A 42 2.48 -21.70 27.28
C MET A 42 3.93 -21.27 27.22
N ALA A 43 4.35 -20.33 28.07
CA ALA A 43 5.73 -19.87 28.11
C ALA A 43 6.71 -20.98 28.53
N ASP A 44 6.34 -21.83 29.51
CA ASP A 44 7.16 -22.98 29.91
C ASP A 44 7.45 -23.91 28.73
N VAL A 45 6.45 -24.19 27.91
CA VAL A 45 6.59 -25.04 26.72
C VAL A 45 7.38 -24.32 25.62
N ALA A 46 7.05 -23.07 25.31
CA ALA A 46 7.75 -22.28 24.30
C ALA A 46 9.25 -22.13 24.61
N LEU A 47 9.63 -21.99 25.88
CA LEU A 47 11.03 -21.96 26.30
C LEU A 47 11.81 -23.23 25.96
N GLN A 48 11.14 -24.37 25.74
CA GLN A 48 11.77 -25.63 25.33
C GLN A 48 11.80 -25.86 23.81
N VAL A 49 11.13 -25.01 23.02
CA VAL A 49 11.12 -25.09 21.56
C VAL A 49 12.43 -24.53 21.00
N GLU A 50 12.98 -25.20 19.98
CA GLU A 50 14.21 -24.77 19.32
C GLU A 50 13.97 -23.80 18.17
N PHE A 51 14.99 -23.00 17.87
CA PHE A 51 14.96 -21.99 16.82
C PHE A 51 15.26 -22.62 15.46
N ARG A 52 14.34 -22.50 14.50
CA ARG A 52 14.46 -23.04 13.12
C ARG A 52 14.88 -24.51 13.05
N LYS A 53 14.50 -25.29 14.06
CA LYS A 53 14.73 -26.74 14.11
C LYS A 53 13.40 -27.40 14.42
N PRO A 54 12.75 -28.05 13.43
CA PRO A 54 11.47 -28.72 13.64
C PRO A 54 11.61 -29.90 14.63
N GLN A 55 10.73 -29.96 15.63
CA GLN A 55 10.75 -30.98 16.69
C GLN A 55 9.35 -31.55 16.93
N THR A 56 9.24 -32.82 17.30
CA THR A 56 7.93 -33.41 17.66
C THR A 56 7.47 -32.95 19.04
N ALA A 57 6.17 -33.08 19.30
CA ALA A 57 5.63 -32.81 20.63
C ALA A 57 6.25 -33.73 21.71
N GLU A 58 6.61 -34.98 21.39
CA GLU A 58 7.28 -35.87 22.35
C GLU A 58 8.66 -35.37 22.74
N GLU A 59 9.46 -34.92 21.77
CA GLU A 59 10.80 -34.38 22.01
C GLU A 59 10.75 -33.13 22.91
N ILE A 60 9.75 -32.27 22.71
CA ILE A 60 9.55 -31.07 23.52
C ILE A 60 9.02 -31.43 24.91
N ALA A 61 8.05 -32.36 25.00
CA ALA A 61 7.47 -32.81 26.26
C ALA A 61 8.53 -33.39 27.21
N ALA A 62 9.48 -34.16 26.67
CA ALA A 62 10.61 -34.73 27.42
C ALA A 62 11.47 -33.66 28.12
N ARG A 63 11.51 -32.42 27.62
CA ARG A 63 12.22 -31.29 28.24
C ARG A 63 11.34 -30.45 29.17
N CYS A 64 10.03 -30.45 28.94
CA CYS A 64 9.07 -29.66 29.73
C CYS A 64 8.67 -30.34 31.05
N GLY A 65 8.89 -31.66 31.19
CA GLY A 65 8.38 -32.43 32.32
C GLY A 65 6.85 -32.54 32.34
N LYS A 66 6.20 -32.32 31.19
CA LYS A 66 4.73 -32.40 30.98
C LYS A 66 4.38 -33.66 30.20
N SER A 67 3.11 -34.06 30.23
CA SER A 67 2.64 -35.15 29.37
C SER A 67 2.71 -34.73 27.89
N VAL A 68 2.83 -35.70 26.98
CA VAL A 68 2.82 -35.44 25.53
C VAL A 68 1.52 -34.75 25.13
N GLU A 69 0.37 -35.22 25.63
CA GLU A 69 -0.95 -34.66 25.32
C GLU A 69 -1.09 -33.19 25.75
N GLU A 70 -0.69 -32.86 26.98
CA GLU A 70 -0.69 -31.49 27.47
C GLU A 70 0.26 -30.59 26.67
N THR A 71 1.46 -31.09 26.37
CA THR A 71 2.45 -30.36 25.58
C THR A 71 1.94 -30.10 24.17
N THR A 72 1.33 -31.10 23.52
CA THR A 72 0.71 -30.97 22.19
C THR A 72 -0.37 -29.89 22.19
N LYS A 73 -1.25 -29.87 23.20
CA LYS A 73 -2.28 -28.84 23.32
C LYS A 73 -1.67 -27.44 23.43
N LEU A 74 -0.71 -27.24 24.34
CA LEU A 74 -0.05 -25.94 24.54
C LEU A 74 0.75 -25.50 23.30
N LEU A 75 1.37 -26.44 22.56
CA LEU A 75 2.06 -26.15 21.31
C LEU A 75 1.10 -25.66 20.22
N TRP A 76 -0.10 -26.24 20.15
CA TRP A 76 -1.16 -25.77 19.25
C TRP A 76 -1.71 -24.41 19.67
N ASP A 77 -1.91 -24.17 20.97
CA ASP A 77 -2.31 -22.85 21.48
C ASP A 77 -1.25 -21.78 21.15
N LEU A 78 0.04 -22.13 21.28
CA LEU A 78 1.17 -21.27 20.87
C LEU A 78 1.19 -21.02 19.36
N ALA A 79 0.91 -22.06 18.55
CA ALA A 79 0.85 -21.94 17.10
C ALA A 79 -0.33 -21.07 16.66
N TYR A 80 -1.48 -21.25 17.32
CA TYR A 80 -2.64 -20.39 17.13
C TYR A 80 -2.36 -18.95 17.58
N ALA A 81 -1.63 -18.73 18.67
CA ALA A 81 -1.22 -17.40 19.11
C ALA A 81 -0.20 -16.74 18.17
N GLY A 82 0.59 -17.52 17.42
CA GLY A 82 1.63 -17.02 16.49
C GLY A 82 3.03 -17.03 17.09
N VAL A 83 3.22 -17.80 18.17
CA VAL A 83 4.47 -17.88 18.93
C VAL A 83 5.32 -19.08 18.52
N THR A 84 4.70 -20.12 17.98
CA THR A 84 5.37 -21.27 17.38
C THR A 84 4.85 -21.49 15.97
N VAL A 85 5.68 -22.08 15.11
CA VAL A 85 5.27 -22.55 13.78
C VAL A 85 5.00 -24.05 13.88
N VAL A 86 4.03 -24.55 13.10
CA VAL A 86 3.71 -25.97 12.99
C VAL A 86 3.47 -26.38 11.55
N ASN A 87 4.09 -27.48 11.14
CA ASN A 87 3.88 -28.12 9.85
C ASN A 87 3.93 -29.64 9.98
N LYS A 88 3.30 -30.33 9.03
CA LYS A 88 3.36 -31.78 8.94
C LYS A 88 4.60 -32.18 8.14
N ILE A 89 5.58 -32.73 8.83
CA ILE A 89 6.85 -33.18 8.25
C ILE A 89 6.97 -34.69 8.50
N ASP A 90 7.10 -35.45 7.42
CA ASP A 90 7.12 -36.93 7.45
C ASP A 90 5.85 -37.53 8.10
N GLY A 91 4.71 -36.86 7.92
CA GLY A 91 3.42 -37.28 8.48
C GLY A 91 3.16 -36.88 9.94
N VAL A 92 4.15 -36.29 10.61
CA VAL A 92 4.08 -35.90 12.03
C VAL A 92 4.11 -34.38 12.16
N ASP A 93 3.37 -33.85 13.12
CA ASP A 93 3.41 -32.43 13.45
C ASP A 93 4.72 -32.07 14.15
N LYS A 94 5.48 -31.16 13.53
CA LYS A 94 6.72 -30.63 14.08
C LYS A 94 6.59 -29.14 14.34
N PHE A 95 7.19 -28.68 15.44
CA PHE A 95 7.11 -27.31 15.95
C PHE A 95 8.49 -26.67 16.07
N TRP A 96 8.57 -25.35 15.84
CA TRP A 96 9.81 -24.56 16.01
C TRP A 96 9.52 -23.07 16.20
N HIS A 97 10.55 -22.31 16.58
CA HIS A 97 10.54 -20.84 16.62
C HIS A 97 11.15 -20.21 15.37
N GLU A 98 10.60 -19.05 14.97
CA GLU A 98 11.13 -18.18 13.91
C GLU A 98 11.83 -16.90 14.44
N VAL A 99 12.34 -16.05 13.55
CA VAL A 99 12.73 -14.68 13.94
C VAL A 99 11.50 -13.84 14.34
N TRP A 100 11.73 -12.63 14.87
CA TRP A 100 10.63 -11.69 15.17
C TRP A 100 9.91 -11.20 13.90
N VAL A 101 10.69 -10.82 12.87
CA VAL A 101 10.21 -10.28 11.59
C VAL A 101 11.17 -10.68 10.47
N PRO A 102 10.71 -11.26 9.36
CA PRO A 102 9.37 -11.83 9.16
C PRO A 102 9.16 -13.09 10.03
N GLY A 103 8.06 -13.17 10.77
CA GLY A 103 7.87 -14.24 11.75
C GLY A 103 6.88 -13.91 12.86
N HIS A 104 7.29 -14.11 14.13
CA HIS A 104 6.41 -14.06 15.30
C HIS A 104 5.46 -12.85 15.29
N MET A 105 5.98 -11.63 15.08
CA MET A 105 5.13 -10.43 15.16
C MET A 105 4.10 -10.37 14.03
N GLU A 106 4.47 -10.81 12.83
CA GLU A 106 3.54 -10.88 11.70
C GLU A 106 2.45 -11.91 11.94
N MET A 107 2.80 -13.09 12.46
CA MET A 107 1.86 -14.19 12.73
C MET A 107 0.92 -13.88 13.90
N ILE A 108 1.42 -13.18 14.93
CA ILE A 108 0.61 -12.71 16.06
C ILE A 108 -0.43 -11.68 15.58
N VAL A 109 0.00 -10.69 14.78
CA VAL A 109 -0.89 -9.61 14.30
C VAL A 109 -1.80 -10.08 13.16
N ASN A 110 -1.40 -11.08 12.38
CA ASN A 110 -2.25 -11.67 11.35
C ASN A 110 -3.46 -12.41 11.96
N ASN A 111 -3.33 -12.90 13.20
CA ASN A 111 -4.45 -13.50 13.91
C ASN A 111 -5.48 -12.42 14.30
N LYS A 112 -6.63 -12.46 13.63
CA LYS A 112 -7.74 -11.51 13.84
C LYS A 112 -8.26 -11.50 15.27
N GLU A 113 -8.26 -12.65 15.94
CA GLU A 113 -8.74 -12.77 17.32
C GLU A 113 -7.77 -12.12 18.31
N ASN A 114 -6.47 -12.32 18.13
CA ASN A 114 -5.44 -11.65 18.92
C ASN A 114 -5.61 -10.13 18.85
N VAL A 115 -5.67 -9.57 17.64
CA VAL A 115 -5.78 -8.12 17.44
C VAL A 115 -7.09 -7.57 17.99
N ARG A 116 -8.21 -8.29 17.83
CA ARG A 116 -9.52 -7.88 18.35
C ARG A 116 -9.54 -7.83 19.88
N LYS A 117 -8.91 -8.81 20.55
CA LYS A 117 -8.86 -8.88 22.02
C LYS A 117 -7.79 -7.96 22.61
N HIS A 118 -6.67 -7.82 21.91
CA HIS A 118 -5.44 -7.20 22.39
C HIS A 118 -4.86 -6.25 21.33
N PRO A 119 -5.51 -5.11 21.05
CA PRO A 119 -5.05 -4.16 20.03
C PRO A 119 -3.62 -3.61 20.28
N GLU A 120 -3.10 -3.73 21.50
CA GLU A 120 -1.72 -3.42 21.86
C GLU A 120 -0.67 -4.25 21.11
N VAL A 121 -0.97 -5.48 20.68
CA VAL A 121 -0.01 -6.32 19.93
C VAL A 121 0.33 -5.70 18.57
N ALA A 122 -0.65 -5.04 17.94
CA ALA A 122 -0.44 -4.29 16.71
C ALA A 122 0.51 -3.10 16.91
N ARG A 123 0.38 -2.37 18.03
CA ARG A 123 1.25 -1.25 18.38
C ARG A 123 2.68 -1.71 18.65
N ALA A 124 2.84 -2.85 19.34
CA ALA A 124 4.14 -3.45 19.60
C ALA A 124 4.88 -3.79 18.30
N PHE A 125 4.18 -4.31 17.29
CA PHE A 125 4.79 -4.62 15.99
C PHE A 125 5.37 -3.38 15.29
N ASP A 126 4.65 -2.26 15.25
CA ASP A 126 5.18 -0.99 14.69
C ASP A 126 6.37 -0.46 15.52
N ALA A 127 6.26 -0.51 16.85
CA ALA A 127 7.30 -0.04 17.76
C ALA A 127 8.60 -0.85 17.61
N TYR A 128 8.52 -2.15 17.29
CA TYR A 128 9.69 -2.98 17.05
C TYR A 128 10.53 -2.46 15.87
N GLY A 129 9.88 -2.16 14.74
CA GLY A 129 10.53 -1.59 13.57
C GLY A 129 11.22 -0.26 13.88
N LYS A 130 10.56 0.62 14.64
CA LYS A 130 11.12 1.92 15.05
C LYS A 130 12.31 1.80 16.01
N ARG A 131 12.28 0.80 16.89
CA ARG A 131 13.37 0.52 17.84
C ARG A 131 14.59 -0.09 17.15
N ARG A 132 14.37 -1.04 16.22
CA ARG A 132 15.44 -1.77 15.54
C ARG A 132 15.98 -1.05 14.31
N GLY A 133 15.17 -0.25 13.63
CA GLY A 133 15.52 0.47 12.40
C GLY A 133 16.84 1.25 12.47
N PRO A 134 17.05 2.11 13.50
CA PRO A 134 18.32 2.81 13.69
C PRO A 134 19.53 1.89 13.78
N MET A 135 19.37 0.75 14.46
CA MET A 135 20.45 -0.23 14.63
C MET A 135 20.73 -1.03 13.35
N ALA A 136 19.79 -1.05 12.40
CA ALA A 136 19.90 -1.84 11.19
C ALA A 136 20.41 -1.02 9.98
N ALA A 137 20.40 0.30 10.08
CA ALA A 137 20.94 1.20 9.05
C ALA A 137 22.43 0.92 8.84
N GLY A 138 22.82 0.62 7.60
CA GLY A 138 24.23 0.34 7.22
C GLY A 138 24.74 -1.05 7.60
N ASN A 139 23.96 -1.84 8.35
CA ASN A 139 24.36 -3.16 8.82
C ASN A 139 23.86 -4.32 7.95
N PHE A 140 23.04 -4.05 6.93
CA PHE A 140 22.68 -5.05 5.93
C PHE A 140 23.75 -5.14 4.84
N PRO A 141 24.31 -6.33 4.56
CA PRO A 141 25.19 -6.49 3.42
C PRO A 141 24.45 -6.17 2.11
N ILE A 142 25.17 -5.50 1.20
CA ILE A 142 24.69 -5.17 -0.13
C ILE A 142 24.14 -6.44 -0.81
N GLY A 143 22.88 -6.37 -1.25
CA GLY A 143 22.21 -7.46 -1.97
C GLY A 143 21.63 -8.59 -1.11
N THR A 144 21.77 -8.55 0.23
CA THR A 144 21.25 -9.59 1.12
C THR A 144 19.91 -9.24 1.78
N GLY A 145 19.54 -7.95 1.84
CA GLY A 145 18.36 -7.36 2.51
C GLY A 145 17.23 -8.31 2.94
N ALA A 146 16.72 -8.14 4.16
CA ALA A 146 15.70 -9.05 4.73
C ALA A 146 14.46 -9.24 3.85
N MET A 147 14.10 -8.20 3.07
CA MET A 147 13.05 -8.23 2.06
C MET A 147 13.62 -7.81 0.71
N ARG A 148 13.05 -8.34 -0.36
CA ARG A 148 13.39 -7.99 -1.73
C ARG A 148 12.16 -7.49 -2.47
N VAL A 149 12.27 -6.34 -3.12
CA VAL A 149 11.20 -5.80 -3.97
C VAL A 149 11.33 -6.41 -5.36
N ILE A 150 10.28 -7.10 -5.79
CA ILE A 150 10.21 -7.68 -7.13
C ILE A 150 9.48 -6.68 -8.03
N PRO A 151 10.05 -6.32 -9.18
CA PRO A 151 9.41 -5.38 -10.10
C PRO A 151 8.08 -5.94 -10.61
N ILE A 152 7.21 -5.01 -10.98
CA ILE A 152 5.97 -5.33 -11.68
C ILE A 152 6.30 -5.85 -13.07
N GLN A 153 5.98 -7.11 -13.35
CA GLN A 153 6.43 -7.79 -14.57
C GLN A 153 5.97 -7.09 -15.85
N ARG A 154 4.72 -6.60 -15.88
CA ARG A 154 4.18 -5.82 -17.01
C ARG A 154 4.93 -4.50 -17.28
N ALA A 155 5.76 -4.03 -16.34
CA ALA A 155 6.52 -2.80 -16.48
C ALA A 155 7.94 -3.01 -17.07
N ILE A 156 8.35 -4.26 -17.35
CA ILE A 156 9.67 -4.57 -17.92
C ILE A 156 9.51 -4.80 -19.43
N GLU A 157 10.36 -4.16 -20.24
CA GLU A 157 10.31 -4.25 -21.71
C GLU A 157 10.79 -5.63 -22.22
N GLY A 158 9.96 -6.29 -23.05
CA GLY A 158 10.14 -7.68 -23.49
C GLY A 158 11.34 -7.99 -24.39
N GLY A 159 12.20 -7.01 -24.70
CA GLY A 159 13.47 -7.23 -25.41
C GLY A 159 14.62 -7.71 -24.51
N THR A 160 14.46 -7.60 -23.20
CA THR A 160 15.43 -8.03 -22.20
C THR A 160 14.97 -9.36 -21.62
N ARG A 161 15.77 -10.43 -21.75
CA ARG A 161 15.45 -11.71 -21.13
C ARG A 161 15.38 -11.53 -19.62
N HIS A 162 14.19 -11.68 -19.05
CA HIS A 162 13.98 -11.67 -17.61
C HIS A 162 14.78 -12.80 -16.97
N ILE A 163 15.40 -12.52 -15.82
CA ILE A 163 15.95 -13.58 -14.99
C ILE A 163 14.75 -14.22 -14.29
N THR A 164 14.58 -15.54 -14.42
CA THR A 164 13.42 -16.26 -13.87
C THR A 164 13.23 -16.04 -12.36
N ALA A 165 14.31 -15.74 -11.61
CA ALA A 165 14.25 -15.41 -10.18
C ALA A 165 13.64 -14.04 -9.84
N GLU A 166 13.38 -13.18 -10.83
CA GLU A 166 12.71 -11.88 -10.68
C GLU A 166 11.25 -11.94 -11.15
N GLU A 167 10.74 -13.13 -11.42
CA GLU A 167 9.40 -13.37 -11.91
C GLU A 167 8.51 -13.85 -10.76
N VAL A 168 7.60 -12.98 -10.28
CA VAL A 168 6.74 -13.32 -9.14
C VAL A 168 5.79 -14.47 -9.49
N ASP A 169 5.28 -14.49 -10.73
CA ASP A 169 4.41 -15.55 -11.25
C ASP A 169 5.08 -16.94 -11.21
N ARG A 170 6.40 -17.03 -11.43
CA ARG A 170 7.16 -18.28 -11.30
C ARG A 170 6.97 -18.91 -9.94
N TYR A 171 7.10 -18.12 -8.86
CA TYR A 171 6.92 -18.62 -7.50
C TYR A 171 5.50 -19.16 -7.28
N ILE A 172 4.49 -18.50 -7.85
CA ILE A 172 3.09 -18.98 -7.84
C ILE A 172 2.95 -20.28 -8.64
N HIS A 173 3.58 -20.38 -9.81
CA HIS A 173 3.52 -21.56 -10.66
C HIS A 173 4.27 -22.76 -10.08
N GLU A 174 5.36 -22.55 -9.37
CA GLU A 174 6.15 -23.61 -8.71
C GLU A 174 5.53 -24.07 -7.39
N ALA A 175 4.79 -23.21 -6.69
CA ALA A 175 4.14 -23.55 -5.44
C ALA A 175 3.15 -24.71 -5.59
N LYS A 176 3.17 -25.60 -4.58
CA LYS A 176 2.25 -26.75 -4.47
C LYS A 176 1.02 -26.40 -3.65
N LEU A 177 1.19 -25.53 -2.65
CA LEU A 177 0.13 -25.04 -1.80
C LEU A 177 0.21 -23.51 -1.70
N ILE A 178 -0.93 -22.83 -1.82
CA ILE A 178 -1.00 -21.38 -1.75
C ILE A 178 -2.13 -21.01 -0.82
N SER A 179 -1.87 -20.07 0.08
CA SER A 179 -2.88 -19.43 0.90
C SER A 179 -2.78 -17.93 0.82
N VAL A 180 -3.86 -17.25 1.21
CA VAL A 180 -3.86 -15.80 1.33
C VAL A 180 -4.48 -15.36 2.64
N SER A 181 -3.88 -14.35 3.25
CA SER A 181 -4.34 -13.70 4.48
C SER A 181 -4.28 -12.18 4.37
N ASP A 182 -4.88 -11.52 5.36
CA ASP A 182 -4.87 -10.07 5.47
C ASP A 182 -3.46 -9.56 5.81
N CYS A 183 -3.11 -8.36 5.36
CA CYS A 183 -1.81 -7.78 5.64
C CYS A 183 -1.67 -7.38 7.12
N SER A 184 -0.74 -8.00 7.85
CA SER A 184 -0.45 -7.69 9.26
C SER A 184 -0.01 -6.23 9.46
N CYS A 185 0.77 -5.68 8.54
CA CYS A 185 1.21 -4.28 8.61
C CYS A 185 0.02 -3.32 8.50
N ARG A 186 -0.85 -3.48 7.48
CA ARG A 186 -2.04 -2.62 7.30
C ARG A 186 -3.06 -2.82 8.43
N THR A 187 -3.22 -4.04 8.93
CA THR A 187 -4.03 -4.34 10.12
C THR A 187 -3.55 -3.54 11.31
N SER A 188 -2.24 -3.53 11.58
CA SER A 188 -1.69 -2.74 12.67
C SER A 188 -1.94 -1.24 12.50
N ARG A 189 -1.77 -0.71 11.29
CA ARG A 189 -2.04 0.70 10.97
C ARG A 189 -3.48 1.10 11.22
N GLU A 190 -4.43 0.27 10.80
CA GLU A 190 -5.86 0.52 11.00
C GLU A 190 -6.22 0.56 12.49
N VAL A 191 -5.72 -0.40 13.27
CA VAL A 191 -5.92 -0.46 14.72
C VAL A 191 -5.37 0.80 15.43
N MET A 192 -4.30 1.38 14.89
CA MET A 192 -3.73 2.63 15.40
C MET A 192 -4.46 3.90 14.92
N GLY A 193 -5.51 3.77 14.09
CA GLY A 193 -6.20 4.92 13.49
C GLY A 193 -5.39 5.61 12.38
N GLU A 194 -4.35 4.95 11.87
CA GLU A 194 -3.43 5.51 10.87
C GLU A 194 -3.39 4.67 9.58
N GLY A 195 -4.53 4.06 9.23
CA GLY A 195 -4.75 3.37 7.96
C GLY A 195 -4.40 4.24 6.74
N CYS A 196 -4.09 3.60 5.61
CA CYS A 196 -3.67 4.32 4.41
C CYS A 196 -4.51 4.05 3.16
N GLY A 197 -5.78 3.65 3.33
CA GLY A 197 -6.76 3.50 2.25
C GLY A 197 -6.56 2.30 1.33
N HIS A 198 -5.36 1.72 1.25
CA HIS A 198 -5.10 0.52 0.45
C HIS A 198 -5.72 -0.74 1.08
N LEU A 199 -6.11 -1.71 0.25
CA LEU A 199 -6.61 -3.04 0.64
C LEU A 199 -5.80 -3.66 1.77
N LYS A 200 -6.43 -4.18 2.83
CA LYS A 200 -5.73 -5.07 3.77
C LYS A 200 -6.02 -6.53 3.45
N GLU A 201 -7.22 -6.82 2.94
CA GLU A 201 -7.76 -8.14 2.72
C GLU A 201 -7.07 -8.83 1.56
N ASP A 202 -6.73 -10.10 1.76
CA ASP A 202 -6.11 -10.96 0.74
C ASP A 202 -4.83 -10.36 0.11
N MET A 203 -3.94 -9.77 0.91
CA MET A 203 -2.74 -9.08 0.41
C MET A 203 -1.42 -9.80 0.73
N CYS A 204 -1.44 -10.74 1.66
CA CYS A 204 -0.27 -11.53 2.03
C CYS A 204 -0.48 -12.94 1.48
N ILE A 205 0.27 -13.32 0.45
CA ILE A 205 0.23 -14.66 -0.15
C ILE A 205 1.33 -15.49 0.51
N GLN A 206 1.00 -16.68 1.00
CA GLN A 206 1.96 -17.65 1.54
C GLN A 206 2.08 -18.84 0.60
N LEU A 207 3.28 -19.43 0.55
CA LEU A 207 3.62 -20.54 -0.31
C LEU A 207 4.05 -21.76 0.51
N ASP A 208 3.65 -22.94 0.06
CA ASP A 208 4.05 -24.26 0.55
C ASP A 208 3.96 -24.41 2.08
N HIS A 209 5.10 -24.52 2.78
CA HIS A 209 5.12 -24.73 4.23
C HIS A 209 4.48 -23.57 5.00
N ALA A 210 4.69 -22.32 4.57
CA ALA A 210 4.03 -21.17 5.18
C ALA A 210 2.52 -21.21 4.91
N ALA A 211 2.10 -21.61 3.71
CA ALA A 211 0.68 -21.74 3.38
C ALA A 211 -0.02 -22.78 4.28
N GLU A 212 0.61 -23.94 4.48
CA GLU A 212 0.08 -25.00 5.35
C GLU A 212 -0.11 -24.49 6.78
N TYR A 213 0.88 -23.81 7.36
CA TYR A 213 0.79 -23.25 8.71
C TYR A 213 -0.36 -22.23 8.84
N TYR A 214 -0.46 -21.31 7.88
CA TYR A 214 -1.49 -20.26 7.90
C TYR A 214 -2.91 -20.84 7.75
N ILE A 215 -3.09 -21.87 6.91
CA ILE A 215 -4.37 -22.58 6.76
C ILE A 215 -4.71 -23.32 8.05
N ARG A 216 -3.77 -24.12 8.58
CA ARG A 216 -3.99 -24.96 9.77
C ARG A 216 -4.32 -24.17 11.02
N THR A 217 -3.82 -22.95 11.11
CA THR A 217 -4.09 -22.06 12.25
C THR A 217 -5.30 -21.13 12.02
N GLY A 218 -6.05 -21.30 10.93
CA GLY A 218 -7.26 -20.54 10.64
C GLY A 218 -7.03 -19.07 10.26
N ARG A 219 -5.80 -18.71 9.91
CA ARG A 219 -5.38 -17.35 9.55
C ARG A 219 -5.60 -17.00 8.09
N ALA A 220 -5.43 -17.99 7.23
CA ALA A 220 -5.55 -17.86 5.79
C ALA A 220 -6.54 -18.86 5.21
N ARG A 221 -7.06 -18.52 4.04
CA ARG A 221 -7.79 -19.44 3.18
C ARG A 221 -6.86 -19.96 2.09
N GLN A 222 -7.05 -21.22 1.70
CA GLN A 222 -6.38 -21.79 0.55
C GLN A 222 -6.94 -21.17 -0.73
N ILE A 223 -6.08 -20.91 -1.72
CA ILE A 223 -6.46 -20.31 -3.02
C ILE A 223 -5.83 -21.06 -4.18
N THR A 224 -6.35 -20.85 -5.39
CA THR A 224 -5.76 -21.37 -6.62
C THR A 224 -4.65 -20.46 -7.14
N LYS A 225 -3.86 -20.95 -8.11
CA LYS A 225 -2.82 -20.17 -8.78
C LYS A 225 -3.42 -18.99 -9.55
N GLU A 226 -4.54 -19.22 -10.21
CA GLU A 226 -5.27 -18.22 -10.99
C GLU A 226 -5.77 -17.09 -10.08
N GLU A 227 -6.30 -17.45 -8.90
CA GLU A 227 -6.73 -16.47 -7.90
C GLU A 227 -5.54 -15.68 -7.33
N ALA A 228 -4.40 -16.33 -7.06
CA ALA A 228 -3.20 -15.64 -6.59
C ALA A 228 -2.69 -14.61 -7.61
N LEU A 229 -2.68 -14.95 -8.90
CA LEU A 229 -2.31 -14.04 -9.98
C LEU A 229 -3.31 -12.88 -10.11
N GLU A 230 -4.61 -13.13 -9.91
CA GLU A 230 -5.62 -12.06 -9.90
C GLU A 230 -5.45 -11.10 -8.72
N ILE A 231 -5.18 -11.63 -7.53
CA ILE A 231 -4.86 -10.82 -6.35
C ILE A 231 -3.64 -9.92 -6.61
N MET A 232 -2.60 -10.47 -7.24
CA MET A 232 -1.42 -9.70 -7.61
C MET A 232 -1.74 -8.61 -8.64
N ARG A 233 -2.48 -8.93 -9.72
CA ARG A 233 -2.90 -7.91 -10.70
C ARG A 233 -3.68 -6.78 -10.04
N ARG A 234 -4.66 -7.12 -9.19
CA ARG A 234 -5.44 -6.15 -8.43
C ARG A 234 -4.53 -5.30 -7.53
N ALA A 235 -3.54 -5.89 -6.87
CA ALA A 235 -2.58 -5.15 -6.06
C ALA A 235 -1.77 -4.15 -6.91
N GLU A 236 -1.30 -4.55 -8.08
CA GLU A 236 -0.57 -3.69 -9.00
C GLU A 236 -1.42 -2.51 -9.50
N ASP A 237 -2.68 -2.77 -9.86
CA ASP A 237 -3.63 -1.73 -10.28
C ASP A 237 -3.96 -0.74 -9.17
N ASN A 238 -3.81 -1.18 -7.91
CA ASN A 238 -3.91 -0.35 -6.71
C ASN A 238 -2.58 0.31 -6.31
N GLY A 239 -1.56 0.30 -7.18
CA GLY A 239 -0.26 0.97 -6.93
C GLY A 239 0.60 0.27 -5.88
N LEU A 240 0.34 -1.01 -5.60
CA LEU A 240 1.13 -1.82 -4.68
C LEU A 240 2.30 -2.47 -5.43
N MET A 241 3.39 -2.72 -4.70
CA MET A 241 4.54 -3.43 -5.22
C MET A 241 4.70 -4.80 -4.54
N HIS A 242 5.19 -5.76 -5.30
CA HIS A 242 5.47 -7.10 -4.79
C HIS A 242 6.77 -7.10 -3.99
N SER A 243 6.75 -7.71 -2.82
CA SER A 243 7.93 -7.88 -1.98
C SER A 243 7.96 -9.29 -1.43
N ILE A 244 9.12 -9.92 -1.47
CA ILE A 244 9.31 -11.29 -0.97
C ILE A 244 10.35 -11.29 0.16
N PRO A 245 10.21 -12.14 1.19
CA PRO A 245 11.29 -12.42 2.13
C PRO A 245 12.52 -13.01 1.41
N ASN A 246 13.71 -12.60 1.83
CA ASN A 246 14.98 -13.07 1.28
C ASN A 246 15.76 -13.96 2.27
N LEU A 247 15.06 -14.62 3.20
CA LEU A 247 15.65 -15.39 4.29
C LEU A 247 15.64 -16.92 4.07
N ASP A 248 15.02 -17.38 2.98
CA ASP A 248 14.82 -18.81 2.68
C ASP A 248 15.91 -19.42 1.79
N GLY A 249 16.93 -18.62 1.47
CA GLY A 249 18.00 -19.00 0.56
C GLY A 249 17.75 -18.61 -0.90
N PRO A 250 18.77 -18.73 -1.77
CA PRO A 250 18.70 -18.27 -3.14
C PRO A 250 17.58 -18.95 -3.94
N GLY A 251 16.73 -18.16 -4.58
CA GLY A 251 15.69 -18.67 -5.50
C GLY A 251 14.44 -19.23 -4.82
N HIS A 252 14.37 -19.21 -3.49
CA HIS A 252 13.21 -19.66 -2.72
C HIS A 252 12.58 -18.51 -1.95
N THR A 253 11.28 -18.59 -1.75
CA THR A 253 10.56 -17.68 -0.84
C THR A 253 9.32 -18.37 -0.30
N HIS A 254 8.96 -18.08 0.95
CA HIS A 254 7.75 -18.60 1.57
C HIS A 254 6.54 -17.67 1.49
N ALA A 255 6.71 -16.43 1.04
CA ALA A 255 5.63 -15.45 0.97
C ALA A 255 5.82 -14.38 -0.10
N ILE A 256 4.71 -13.85 -0.60
CA ILE A 256 4.65 -12.68 -1.48
C ILE A 256 3.73 -11.64 -0.81
N CYS A 257 4.31 -10.49 -0.50
CA CYS A 257 3.64 -9.37 0.15
C CYS A 257 3.33 -8.27 -0.86
N ASN A 258 2.07 -7.84 -0.94
CA ASN A 258 1.61 -6.75 -1.81
C ASN A 258 1.67 -5.39 -1.08
N CYS A 259 2.85 -4.76 -1.10
CA CYS A 259 3.22 -3.68 -0.19
C CYS A 259 2.95 -2.27 -0.74
N CYS A 260 2.61 -1.35 0.16
CA CYS A 260 2.53 0.10 -0.12
C CYS A 260 3.60 0.86 0.68
N GLY A 261 4.00 2.04 0.21
CA GLY A 261 4.95 2.90 0.93
C GLY A 261 4.38 3.52 2.22
N CYS A 262 3.05 3.53 2.37
CA CYS A 262 2.36 4.15 3.49
C CYS A 262 2.15 3.24 4.70
N GLY A 263 1.82 1.97 4.45
CA GLY A 263 1.36 1.04 5.49
C GLY A 263 2.30 -0.15 5.75
N CYS A 264 3.14 -0.53 4.79
CA CYS A 264 4.09 -1.63 4.96
C CYS A 264 5.22 -1.22 5.92
N PHE A 265 5.46 -2.01 6.96
CA PHE A 265 6.54 -1.71 7.91
C PHE A 265 7.92 -1.88 7.29
N SER A 266 8.18 -2.91 6.50
CA SER A 266 9.49 -3.09 5.86
C SER A 266 9.84 -1.89 4.97
N ASN A 267 8.94 -1.49 4.08
CA ASN A 267 9.21 -0.35 3.20
C ASN A 267 9.26 0.97 3.95
N ARG A 268 8.33 1.21 4.86
CA ARG A 268 8.32 2.46 5.64
C ARG A 268 9.57 2.60 6.50
N ILE A 269 9.98 1.55 7.20
CA ILE A 269 11.18 1.58 8.05
C ILE A 269 12.44 1.75 7.19
N ALA A 270 12.53 1.10 6.02
CA ALA A 270 13.63 1.33 5.08
C ALA A 270 13.73 2.82 4.69
N ASN A 271 12.60 3.45 4.41
CA ASN A 271 12.57 4.85 4.00
C ASN A 271 12.78 5.83 5.18
N MET A 272 12.22 5.54 6.36
CA MET A 272 12.37 6.35 7.56
C MET A 272 13.82 6.46 8.01
N TYR A 273 14.62 5.40 7.83
CA TYR A 273 16.04 5.41 8.20
C TYR A 273 16.97 5.51 6.98
N ASN A 274 16.40 5.75 5.79
CA ASN A 274 17.07 5.78 4.49
C ASN A 274 18.09 4.63 4.33
N ASN A 275 17.60 3.41 4.59
CA ASN A 275 18.32 2.15 4.52
C ASN A 275 17.82 1.32 3.31
N PRO A 276 18.22 1.66 2.08
CA PRO A 276 17.67 1.04 0.87
C PRO A 276 18.02 -0.45 0.76
N ASP A 277 19.11 -0.90 1.37
CA ASP A 277 19.54 -2.30 1.34
C ASP A 277 18.60 -3.23 2.11
N MET A 278 17.70 -2.71 2.96
CA MET A 278 16.72 -3.52 3.68
C MET A 278 15.58 -4.05 2.78
N VAL A 279 15.25 -3.33 1.70
CA VAL A 279 14.13 -3.62 0.77
C VAL A 279 14.57 -3.49 -0.68
N ARG A 280 15.80 -3.88 -0.99
CA ARG A 280 16.44 -3.62 -2.28
C ARG A 280 15.76 -4.38 -3.42
N SER A 281 15.72 -3.76 -4.59
CA SER A 281 15.42 -4.43 -5.86
C SER A 281 16.72 -4.65 -6.64
N ASN A 282 16.75 -5.67 -7.50
CA ASN A 282 17.85 -5.86 -8.44
C ASN A 282 17.78 -4.91 -9.64
N PHE A 283 16.67 -4.20 -9.79
CA PHE A 283 16.48 -3.19 -10.82
C PHE A 283 16.76 -1.80 -10.28
N ILE A 284 17.35 -0.96 -11.12
CA ILE A 284 17.60 0.45 -10.83
C ILE A 284 16.63 1.27 -11.67
N ALA A 285 15.96 2.23 -11.05
CA ALA A 285 15.11 3.17 -11.76
C ALA A 285 15.98 4.03 -12.69
N GLN A 286 15.70 3.97 -14.00
CA GLN A 286 16.34 4.79 -15.02
C GLN A 286 15.29 5.64 -15.72
N VAL A 287 15.65 6.88 -16.04
CA VAL A 287 14.81 7.80 -16.80
C VAL A 287 15.30 7.83 -18.24
N ASP A 288 14.42 7.48 -19.17
CA ASP A 288 14.62 7.73 -20.60
C ASP A 288 14.27 9.20 -20.88
N ALA A 289 15.28 10.00 -21.22
CA ALA A 289 15.15 11.44 -21.42
C ALA A 289 14.34 11.81 -22.67
N GLU A 290 14.21 10.92 -23.65
CA GLU A 290 13.43 11.16 -24.87
C GLU A 290 11.94 10.90 -24.66
N LYS A 291 11.62 9.98 -23.74
CA LYS A 291 10.24 9.64 -23.37
C LYS A 291 9.72 10.49 -22.20
N CYS A 292 10.56 10.84 -21.24
CA CYS A 292 10.16 11.53 -20.02
C CYS A 292 9.79 13.00 -20.26
N VAL A 293 8.60 13.40 -19.83
CA VAL A 293 8.11 14.79 -19.87
C VAL A 293 7.99 15.42 -18.47
N ALA A 294 8.63 14.80 -17.48
CA ALA A 294 8.64 15.25 -16.09
C ALA A 294 7.23 15.51 -15.50
N CYS A 295 6.25 14.66 -15.83
CA CYS A 295 4.87 14.81 -15.35
C CYS A 295 4.68 14.52 -13.85
N GLY A 296 5.63 13.82 -13.22
CA GLY A 296 5.66 13.55 -11.78
C GLY A 296 4.93 12.29 -11.31
N GLU A 297 4.16 11.64 -12.18
CA GLU A 297 3.37 10.45 -11.81
C GLU A 297 4.22 9.34 -11.16
N CYS A 298 5.40 9.05 -11.72
CA CYS A 298 6.25 7.98 -11.20
C CYS A 298 6.79 8.26 -9.80
N VAL A 299 7.10 9.52 -9.48
CA VAL A 299 7.70 9.89 -8.17
C VAL A 299 6.65 10.00 -7.07
N GLU A 300 5.42 10.39 -7.43
CA GLU A 300 4.28 10.47 -6.50
C GLU A 300 3.84 9.07 -6.07
N ASN A 301 3.80 8.13 -7.02
CA ASN A 301 3.36 6.76 -6.81
C ASN A 301 4.44 5.81 -6.28
N CYS A 302 5.73 6.14 -6.43
CA CYS A 302 6.81 5.24 -6.00
C CYS A 302 6.76 4.93 -4.49
N PRO A 303 6.54 3.67 -4.08
CA PRO A 303 6.46 3.28 -2.66
C PRO A 303 7.77 3.48 -1.88
N SER A 304 8.90 3.49 -2.59
CA SER A 304 10.25 3.55 -1.99
C SER A 304 10.97 4.87 -2.24
N ASN A 305 10.28 5.90 -2.75
CA ASN A 305 10.88 7.19 -3.13
C ASN A 305 12.19 7.01 -3.95
N ALA A 306 12.17 6.04 -4.87
CA ALA A 306 13.36 5.64 -5.64
C ALA A 306 13.80 6.70 -6.66
N ALA A 307 12.88 7.59 -7.05
CA ALA A 307 13.14 8.70 -7.95
C ALA A 307 12.51 9.99 -7.39
N LYS A 308 13.08 11.14 -7.80
CA LYS A 308 12.57 12.48 -7.50
C LYS A 308 12.56 13.32 -8.76
N LEU A 309 11.61 14.23 -8.88
CA LEU A 309 11.62 15.24 -9.94
C LEU A 309 12.78 16.20 -9.67
N GLY A 310 13.67 16.31 -10.66
CA GLY A 310 14.84 17.18 -10.60
C GLY A 310 14.49 18.67 -10.65
N GLN A 311 15.52 19.49 -10.77
CA GLN A 311 15.37 20.94 -10.81
C GLN A 311 14.49 21.39 -11.99
N LYS A 312 13.66 22.41 -11.75
CA LYS A 312 12.92 23.10 -12.80
C LYS A 312 13.91 23.93 -13.62
N ILE A 313 14.47 23.31 -14.65
CA ILE A 313 15.41 23.94 -15.58
C ILE A 313 14.60 24.44 -16.78
N CYS A 314 14.11 25.68 -16.68
CA CYS A 314 13.50 26.39 -17.80
C CYS A 314 14.53 27.30 -18.49
N THR A 315 15.79 26.88 -18.55
CA THR A 315 16.87 27.61 -19.22
C THR A 315 17.85 26.62 -19.83
N THR A 316 18.54 27.01 -20.90
CA THR A 316 19.61 26.20 -21.52
C THR A 316 20.92 26.24 -20.71
N GLU A 317 21.02 27.13 -19.73
CA GLU A 317 22.26 27.44 -18.99
C GLU A 317 22.24 26.99 -17.52
N ALA A 318 21.20 26.32 -17.03
CA ALA A 318 21.18 25.91 -15.62
C ALA A 318 22.19 24.79 -15.34
N GLU A 319 23.09 25.02 -14.39
CA GLU A 319 23.93 23.97 -13.83
C GLU A 319 23.05 22.92 -13.14
N ARG A 320 23.09 21.69 -13.65
CA ARG A 320 22.46 20.54 -13.00
C ARG A 320 23.25 20.22 -11.74
N LYS A 321 22.65 20.44 -10.57
CA LYS A 321 23.24 19.99 -9.31
C LYS A 321 23.31 18.46 -9.32
N LYS A 322 24.52 17.89 -9.30
CA LYS A 322 24.69 16.47 -9.03
C LYS A 322 24.30 16.21 -7.58
N VAL A 323 23.19 15.52 -7.37
CA VAL A 323 22.79 15.05 -6.05
C VAL A 323 23.57 13.77 -5.76
N ASN A 324 24.62 13.86 -4.95
CA ASN A 324 25.29 12.68 -4.43
C ASN A 324 24.43 12.09 -3.31
N ARG A 325 23.88 10.89 -3.54
CA ARG A 325 23.12 10.18 -2.51
C ARG A 325 24.10 9.59 -1.50
N VAL A 326 24.12 10.17 -0.30
CA VAL A 326 24.85 9.59 0.84
C VAL A 326 24.05 8.41 1.38
N LEU A 327 24.73 7.31 1.70
CA LEU A 327 24.11 6.05 2.13
C LEU A 327 24.74 5.54 3.43
N PRO A 328 23.97 4.81 4.27
CA PRO A 328 24.40 4.41 5.60
C PRO A 328 25.68 3.56 5.67
N TYR A 329 26.07 2.91 4.57
CA TYR A 329 27.24 2.04 4.52
C TYR A 329 28.55 2.79 4.19
N ASP A 330 28.46 4.04 3.69
CA ASP A 330 29.63 4.85 3.31
C ASP A 330 29.98 5.94 4.32
N THR A 331 29.11 6.21 5.32
CA THR A 331 29.27 7.31 6.27
C THR A 331 28.74 6.96 7.66
N GLU A 332 29.15 7.74 8.67
CA GLU A 332 28.45 7.72 9.96
C GLU A 332 26.97 8.06 9.74
N TRP A 333 26.08 7.34 10.43
CA TRP A 333 24.65 7.41 10.18
C TRP A 333 23.87 7.70 11.45
N GLY A 334 23.50 8.97 11.64
CA GLY A 334 22.75 9.44 12.79
C GLY A 334 21.35 9.96 12.44
N PRO A 335 20.65 10.52 13.46
CA PRO A 335 19.31 11.07 13.32
C PRO A 335 19.11 12.11 12.21
N GLU A 336 20.17 12.83 11.82
CA GLU A 336 20.19 13.81 10.73
C GLU A 336 19.87 13.21 9.35
N HIS A 337 20.06 11.90 9.19
CA HIS A 337 19.76 11.17 7.96
C HIS A 337 18.41 10.44 8.00
N TRP A 338 17.68 10.53 9.11
CA TRP A 338 16.40 9.87 9.29
C TRP A 338 15.24 10.82 8.96
N ASN A 339 14.13 10.21 8.55
CA ASN A 339 12.87 10.88 8.34
C ASN A 339 11.73 10.08 9.01
N PRO A 340 11.53 10.22 10.33
CA PRO A 340 10.47 9.51 11.03
C PRO A 340 9.07 9.79 10.46
N ASP A 341 8.87 10.99 9.91
CA ASP A 341 7.63 11.47 9.33
C ASP A 341 7.53 11.23 7.81
N TYR A 342 8.36 10.33 7.26
CA TYR A 342 8.42 10.03 5.82
C TYR A 342 7.06 9.86 5.16
N ARG A 343 6.08 9.28 5.88
CA ARG A 343 4.72 9.09 5.38
C ARG A 343 4.03 10.39 4.98
N THR A 344 4.27 11.46 5.71
CA THR A 344 3.58 12.75 5.56
C THR A 344 4.43 13.82 4.89
N ASN A 345 5.77 13.70 4.93
CA ASN A 345 6.68 14.72 4.40
C ASN A 345 7.63 14.22 3.29
N LYS A 346 7.38 13.02 2.70
CA LYS A 346 8.24 12.50 1.63
C LYS A 346 8.44 13.56 0.53
N LYS A 347 9.70 13.92 0.27
CA LYS A 347 10.02 14.83 -0.84
C LYS A 347 10.05 14.05 -2.14
N VAL A 348 9.17 14.40 -3.07
CA VAL A 348 9.11 13.81 -4.43
C VAL A 348 9.63 14.76 -5.51
N VAL A 349 9.91 16.01 -5.15
CA VAL A 349 10.39 17.07 -6.02
C VAL A 349 11.46 17.89 -5.30
N GLU A 350 12.41 18.44 -6.06
CA GLU A 350 13.39 19.41 -5.56
C GLU A 350 12.75 20.74 -5.16
N ASP A 351 13.45 21.56 -4.39
CA ASP A 351 12.90 22.81 -3.81
C ASP A 351 12.49 23.84 -4.89
N THR A 352 12.98 23.71 -6.13
CA THR A 352 12.54 24.53 -7.28
C THR A 352 11.12 24.22 -7.75
N GLY A 353 10.50 23.15 -7.25
CA GLY A 353 9.12 22.76 -7.55
C GLY A 353 8.94 21.99 -8.86
N SER A 354 7.68 21.71 -9.17
CA SER A 354 7.25 20.98 -10.37
C SER A 354 6.95 21.95 -11.53
N SER A 355 6.49 21.42 -12.66
CA SER A 355 6.10 22.22 -13.82
C SER A 355 5.02 23.27 -13.48
N PRO A 356 5.12 24.49 -14.02
CA PRO A 356 4.15 25.56 -13.76
C PRO A 356 2.72 25.22 -14.14
N CYS A 357 2.51 24.43 -15.20
CA CYS A 357 1.17 24.02 -15.62
C CYS A 357 0.50 23.08 -14.61
N LYS A 358 1.23 22.07 -14.09
CA LYS A 358 0.73 21.21 -12.99
C LYS A 358 0.55 22.00 -11.69
N ALA A 359 1.48 22.89 -11.36
CA ALA A 359 1.42 23.69 -10.14
C ALA A 359 0.27 24.73 -10.16
N GLY A 360 0.00 25.35 -11.32
CA GLY A 360 -1.08 26.32 -11.50
C GLY A 360 -2.47 25.69 -11.66
N CYS A 361 -2.54 24.39 -11.99
CA CYS A 361 -3.80 23.65 -12.03
C CYS A 361 -4.30 23.38 -10.59
N PRO A 362 -5.51 23.81 -10.21
CA PRO A 362 -6.05 23.54 -8.87
C PRO A 362 -6.21 22.04 -8.55
N ALA A 363 -6.36 21.20 -9.57
CA ALA A 363 -6.46 19.75 -9.43
C ALA A 363 -5.09 19.05 -9.56
N HIS A 364 -4.00 19.79 -9.84
CA HIS A 364 -2.66 19.24 -10.04
C HIS A 364 -2.58 18.09 -11.07
N ILE A 365 -3.41 18.13 -12.11
CA ILE A 365 -3.42 17.11 -13.17
C ILE A 365 -2.06 17.03 -13.88
N ALA A 366 -1.67 15.86 -14.36
CA ALA A 366 -0.42 15.61 -15.08
C ALA A 366 -0.42 16.17 -16.53
N VAL A 367 -0.46 17.51 -16.67
CA VAL A 367 -0.59 18.23 -17.95
C VAL A 367 0.38 17.75 -19.03
N GLN A 368 1.67 17.70 -18.72
CA GLN A 368 2.68 17.27 -19.68
C GLN A 368 2.49 15.81 -20.09
N GLY A 369 2.07 14.97 -19.13
CA GLY A 369 1.87 13.55 -19.35
C GLY A 369 0.75 13.29 -20.36
N TYR A 370 -0.43 13.86 -20.14
CA TYR A 370 -1.55 13.60 -21.05
C TYR A 370 -1.36 14.27 -22.41
N ILE A 371 -0.68 15.43 -22.49
CA ILE A 371 -0.33 16.06 -23.78
C ILE A 371 0.64 15.17 -24.56
N LYS A 372 1.65 14.59 -23.89
CA LYS A 372 2.58 13.66 -24.53
C LYS A 372 1.84 12.42 -25.05
N LEU A 373 0.96 11.82 -24.26
CA LEU A 373 0.13 10.71 -24.70
C LEU A 373 -0.74 11.09 -25.91
N ALA A 374 -1.38 12.26 -25.88
CA ALA A 374 -2.18 12.76 -26.99
C ALA A 374 -1.34 13.00 -28.26
N SER A 375 -0.11 13.52 -28.13
CA SER A 375 0.82 13.67 -29.27
C SER A 375 1.22 12.35 -29.93
N GLN A 376 1.06 11.23 -29.21
CA GLN A 376 1.32 9.87 -29.68
C GLN A 376 0.04 9.16 -30.17
N GLY A 377 -1.11 9.86 -30.21
CA GLY A 377 -2.41 9.28 -30.55
C GLY A 377 -3.02 8.41 -29.44
N ARG A 378 -2.41 8.36 -28.25
CA ARG A 378 -2.82 7.54 -27.09
C ARG A 378 -3.90 8.25 -26.28
N TYR A 379 -5.02 8.58 -26.92
CA TYR A 379 -6.06 9.44 -26.34
C TYR A 379 -6.81 8.80 -25.17
N MET A 380 -7.04 7.49 -25.19
CA MET A 380 -7.68 6.78 -24.07
C MET A 380 -6.83 6.83 -22.81
N GLU A 381 -5.53 6.58 -22.95
CA GLU A 381 -4.57 6.62 -21.83
C GLU A 381 -4.38 8.06 -21.33
N ALA A 382 -4.43 9.05 -22.22
CA ALA A 382 -4.44 10.46 -21.85
C ALA A 382 -5.68 10.82 -21.01
N LEU A 383 -6.86 10.30 -21.39
CA LEU A 383 -8.11 10.51 -20.66
C LEU A 383 -8.08 9.83 -19.29
N GLU A 384 -7.63 8.58 -19.22
CA GLU A 384 -7.41 7.85 -17.98
C GLU A 384 -6.47 8.63 -17.05
N LEU A 385 -5.36 9.16 -17.57
CA LEU A 385 -4.42 9.96 -16.79
C LEU A 385 -5.07 11.24 -16.24
N ILE A 386 -5.88 11.95 -17.02
CA ILE A 386 -6.59 13.15 -16.53
C ILE A 386 -7.56 12.78 -15.40
N LYS A 387 -8.24 11.64 -15.52
CA LYS A 387 -9.27 11.17 -14.58
C LYS A 387 -8.76 10.68 -13.24
N LYS A 388 -7.44 10.55 -13.08
CA LYS A 388 -6.84 10.29 -11.78
C LYS A 388 -7.07 11.44 -10.80
N GLU A 389 -6.98 12.69 -11.26
CA GLU A 389 -7.16 13.87 -10.41
C GLU A 389 -8.36 14.75 -10.80
N ASN A 390 -8.95 14.56 -11.98
CA ASN A 390 -10.12 15.33 -12.42
C ASN A 390 -11.27 14.44 -12.91
N PRO A 391 -12.38 14.31 -12.14
CA PRO A 391 -13.53 13.51 -12.54
C PRO A 391 -14.37 14.12 -13.67
N PHE A 392 -14.21 15.42 -13.96
CA PHE A 392 -15.01 16.14 -14.96
C PHE A 392 -14.14 16.78 -16.05
N PRO A 393 -13.34 16.01 -16.81
CA PRO A 393 -12.48 16.55 -17.86
C PRO A 393 -13.24 17.28 -18.98
N ALA A 394 -14.44 16.84 -19.36
CA ALA A 394 -15.21 17.42 -20.47
C ALA A 394 -15.86 18.76 -20.08
N VAL A 395 -16.40 18.87 -18.87
CA VAL A 395 -16.82 20.15 -18.28
C VAL A 395 -15.61 21.07 -18.13
N CYS A 396 -14.52 20.59 -17.50
CA CYS A 396 -13.34 21.41 -17.30
C CYS A 396 -12.67 21.83 -18.60
N GLY A 397 -12.80 21.10 -19.71
CA GLY A 397 -12.30 21.51 -21.03
C GLY A 397 -13.08 22.68 -21.66
N ARG A 398 -14.25 23.02 -21.13
CA ARG A 398 -15.13 24.07 -21.67
C ARG A 398 -15.12 25.34 -20.82
N ILE A 399 -15.02 25.21 -19.50
CA ILE A 399 -15.23 26.33 -18.57
C ILE A 399 -14.04 26.64 -17.65
N CYS A 400 -12.93 25.91 -17.76
CA CYS A 400 -11.76 26.14 -16.92
C CYS A 400 -11.20 27.56 -17.12
N PRO A 401 -10.75 28.26 -16.05
CA PRO A 401 -10.10 29.55 -16.18
C PRO A 401 -8.65 29.48 -16.70
N ARG A 402 -8.18 28.30 -17.12
CA ARG A 402 -6.90 28.06 -17.81
C ARG A 402 -5.65 28.58 -17.08
N LYS A 403 -5.63 28.53 -15.74
CA LYS A 403 -4.46 28.92 -14.92
C LYS A 403 -3.14 28.23 -15.32
N CYS A 404 -3.24 26.99 -15.83
CA CYS A 404 -2.09 26.24 -16.34
C CYS A 404 -1.48 26.87 -17.61
N GLU A 405 -2.30 27.49 -18.47
CA GLU A 405 -1.86 28.21 -19.66
C GLU A 405 -1.28 29.57 -19.28
N SER A 406 -1.89 30.28 -18.31
CA SER A 406 -1.38 31.56 -17.79
C SER A 406 0.00 31.48 -17.13
N GLN A 407 0.47 30.28 -16.81
CA GLN A 407 1.79 30.02 -16.22
C GLN A 407 2.68 29.20 -17.17
N CYS A 408 2.24 28.97 -18.41
CA CYS A 408 2.97 28.16 -19.37
C CYS A 408 4.27 28.86 -19.79
N THR A 409 5.41 28.23 -19.55
CA THR A 409 6.73 28.77 -19.92
C THR A 409 6.95 28.90 -21.43
N ARG A 410 6.07 28.30 -22.25
CA ARG A 410 6.10 28.52 -23.70
C ARG A 410 5.63 29.93 -24.06
N GLY A 411 4.74 30.52 -23.25
CA GLY A 411 4.26 31.89 -23.42
C GLY A 411 5.37 32.95 -23.24
N ASP A 412 6.53 32.58 -22.69
CA ASP A 412 7.71 33.46 -22.65
C ASP A 412 8.43 33.54 -24.00
N LEU A 413 8.13 32.62 -24.93
CA LEU A 413 8.73 32.54 -26.27
C LEU A 413 7.73 32.95 -27.37
N ASP A 414 6.53 32.39 -27.32
CA ASP A 414 5.42 32.71 -28.22
C ASP A 414 4.08 32.59 -27.48
N ASP A 415 3.19 31.68 -27.88
CA ASP A 415 1.88 31.50 -27.27
C ASP A 415 1.90 30.33 -26.28
N PRO A 416 1.19 30.44 -25.14
CA PRO A 416 0.92 29.32 -24.26
C PRO A 416 0.35 28.12 -25.03
N VAL A 417 0.71 26.91 -24.60
CA VAL A 417 0.09 25.69 -25.13
C VAL A 417 -1.41 25.74 -24.84
N ALA A 418 -2.25 25.41 -25.84
CA ALA A 418 -3.71 25.32 -25.70
C ALA A 418 -4.12 24.06 -24.90
N VAL A 419 -3.70 24.00 -23.64
CA VAL A 419 -3.90 22.90 -22.69
C VAL A 419 -5.37 22.53 -22.56
N ASP A 420 -6.26 23.52 -22.51
CA ASP A 420 -7.69 23.34 -22.34
C ASP A 420 -8.37 22.77 -23.58
N GLU A 421 -7.99 23.23 -24.78
CA GLU A 421 -8.49 22.69 -26.05
C GLU A 421 -8.05 21.24 -26.27
N ILE A 422 -6.79 20.92 -25.94
CA ILE A 422 -6.29 19.54 -26.00
C ILE A 422 -7.09 18.64 -25.04
N LYS A 423 -7.33 19.10 -23.81
CA LYS A 423 -8.13 18.37 -22.83
C LYS A 423 -9.59 18.23 -23.29
N LYS A 424 -10.19 19.27 -23.86
CA LYS A 424 -11.55 19.23 -24.43
C LYS A 424 -11.64 18.17 -25.53
N PHE A 425 -10.68 18.15 -26.44
CA PHE A 425 -10.59 17.16 -27.51
C PHE A 425 -10.45 15.72 -26.96
N ILE A 426 -9.58 15.50 -25.97
CA ILE A 426 -9.40 14.19 -25.33
C ILE A 426 -10.69 13.74 -24.63
N ALA A 427 -11.32 14.66 -23.89
CA ALA A 427 -12.50 14.40 -23.07
C ALA A 427 -13.79 14.23 -23.88
N GLU A 428 -13.79 14.60 -25.17
CA GLU A 428 -14.93 14.35 -26.06
C GLU A 428 -15.31 12.86 -26.10
N LYS A 429 -14.33 11.97 -25.87
CA LYS A 429 -14.56 10.53 -25.74
C LYS A 429 -15.56 10.17 -24.64
N ASP A 430 -15.65 10.94 -23.55
CA ASP A 430 -16.58 10.68 -22.45
C ASP A 430 -18.04 10.97 -22.82
N LEU A 431 -18.26 11.82 -23.83
CA LEU A 431 -19.60 12.21 -24.23
C LEU A 431 -20.36 11.05 -24.87
N HIS A 432 -19.62 10.09 -25.44
CA HIS A 432 -20.18 8.94 -26.13
C HIS A 432 -20.03 7.66 -25.30
N ALA A 433 -21.12 6.91 -25.14
CA ALA A 433 -21.13 5.70 -24.30
C ALA A 433 -20.16 4.62 -24.79
N GLU A 434 -19.92 4.57 -26.10
CA GLU A 434 -19.02 3.65 -26.79
C GLU A 434 -17.54 3.96 -26.59
N THR A 435 -17.17 5.20 -26.25
CA THR A 435 -15.77 5.62 -26.08
C THR A 435 -15.43 6.14 -24.70
N ARG A 436 -16.40 6.31 -23.80
CA ARG A 436 -16.15 6.85 -22.47
C ARG A 436 -15.29 5.91 -21.65
N PHE A 437 -14.39 6.50 -20.87
CA PHE A 437 -13.57 5.73 -19.95
C PHE A 437 -14.29 5.60 -18.61
N ILE A 438 -14.66 4.37 -18.23
CA ILE A 438 -15.18 4.05 -16.90
C ILE A 438 -14.02 3.51 -16.07
N PRO A 439 -13.55 4.24 -15.04
CA PRO A 439 -12.48 3.73 -14.20
C PRO A 439 -12.96 2.52 -13.40
N GLN A 440 -12.04 1.62 -13.09
CA GLN A 440 -12.35 0.44 -12.29
C GLN A 440 -12.41 0.79 -10.80
N LYS A 441 -13.32 0.13 -10.07
CA LYS A 441 -13.38 0.25 -8.61
C LYS A 441 -12.17 -0.44 -7.99
N ARG A 442 -11.61 0.19 -6.98
CA ARG A 442 -10.45 -0.29 -6.23
C ARG A 442 -10.82 -1.37 -5.23
N HIS A 443 -11.89 -1.13 -4.45
CA HIS A 443 -12.31 -1.97 -3.34
C HIS A 443 -13.83 -2.19 -3.31
N GLU A 444 -14.30 -2.99 -2.35
CA GLU A 444 -15.72 -3.13 -2.01
C GLU A 444 -15.89 -3.07 -0.49
N TYR A 445 -16.07 -1.87 0.05
CA TYR A 445 -16.19 -1.68 1.51
C TYR A 445 -17.60 -2.00 2.04
N GLY A 446 -18.62 -1.91 1.18
CA GLY A 446 -20.02 -2.13 1.57
C GLY A 446 -20.64 -1.05 2.47
N ASN A 447 -19.83 -0.18 3.10
CA ASN A 447 -20.30 0.97 3.87
C ASN A 447 -21.08 1.95 2.99
N LYS A 448 -22.13 2.53 3.56
CA LYS A 448 -22.95 3.55 2.91
C LYS A 448 -22.39 4.94 3.19
N ILE A 449 -22.41 5.80 2.19
CA ILE A 449 -22.03 7.20 2.32
C ILE A 449 -23.12 8.08 1.72
N ALA A 450 -23.60 9.03 2.51
CA ALA A 450 -24.50 10.09 2.03
C ALA A 450 -23.67 11.34 1.67
N VAL A 451 -23.84 11.82 0.44
CA VAL A 451 -23.27 13.09 -0.03
C VAL A 451 -24.42 14.08 -0.22
N ILE A 452 -24.30 15.29 0.34
CA ILE A 452 -25.35 16.30 0.30
C ILE A 452 -24.98 17.35 -0.76
N GLY A 453 -25.82 17.49 -1.79
CA GLY A 453 -25.65 18.36 -2.95
C GLY A 453 -24.99 17.66 -4.14
N ALA A 454 -25.57 17.80 -5.31
CA ALA A 454 -25.08 17.28 -6.59
C ALA A 454 -24.40 18.36 -7.45
N GLY A 455 -23.74 19.34 -6.82
CA GLY A 455 -22.81 20.26 -7.49
C GLY A 455 -21.42 19.64 -7.70
N PRO A 456 -20.46 20.39 -8.31
CA PRO A 456 -19.12 19.88 -8.61
C PRO A 456 -18.41 19.23 -7.42
N ALA A 457 -18.51 19.84 -6.23
CA ALA A 457 -17.87 19.32 -5.02
C ALA A 457 -18.47 17.98 -4.58
N GLY A 458 -19.80 17.88 -4.54
CA GLY A 458 -20.50 16.65 -4.13
C GLY A 458 -20.31 15.53 -5.15
N LEU A 459 -20.40 15.83 -6.45
CA LEU A 459 -20.16 14.85 -7.51
C LEU A 459 -18.70 14.38 -7.53
N SER A 460 -17.73 15.29 -7.34
CA SER A 460 -16.31 14.90 -7.24
C SER A 460 -16.05 14.00 -6.03
N CYS A 461 -16.62 14.34 -4.87
CA CYS A 461 -16.56 13.49 -3.68
C CYS A 461 -17.18 12.11 -3.92
N ALA A 462 -18.37 12.06 -4.54
CA ALA A 462 -19.05 10.82 -4.86
C ALA A 462 -18.27 9.95 -5.86
N TYR A 463 -17.63 10.55 -6.86
CA TYR A 463 -16.78 9.86 -7.81
C TYR A 463 -15.63 9.13 -7.11
N TYR A 464 -14.83 9.84 -6.30
CA TYR A 464 -13.68 9.22 -5.63
C TYR A 464 -14.08 8.17 -4.60
N LEU A 465 -15.16 8.41 -3.84
CA LEU A 465 -15.69 7.42 -2.91
C LEU A 465 -16.22 6.16 -3.62
N ALA A 466 -16.90 6.33 -4.76
CA ALA A 466 -17.35 5.20 -5.55
C ALA A 466 -16.20 4.42 -6.19
N LEU A 467 -15.15 5.11 -6.64
CA LEU A 467 -13.91 4.49 -7.10
C LEU A 467 -13.21 3.70 -5.99
N ASP A 468 -13.14 4.26 -4.79
CA ASP A 468 -12.55 3.55 -3.65
C ASP A 468 -13.40 2.34 -3.24
N GLY A 469 -14.69 2.27 -3.60
CA GLY A 469 -15.53 1.08 -3.36
C GLY A 469 -16.69 1.27 -2.38
N TYR A 470 -16.99 2.51 -2.00
CA TYR A 470 -18.09 2.82 -1.10
C TYR A 470 -19.44 2.84 -1.84
N ARG A 471 -20.53 2.54 -1.12
CA ARG A 471 -21.89 2.68 -1.65
C ARG A 471 -22.35 4.13 -1.42
N VAL A 472 -22.31 4.94 -2.46
CA VAL A 472 -22.58 6.37 -2.35
C VAL A 472 -23.99 6.71 -2.82
N THR A 473 -24.73 7.46 -2.01
CA THR A 473 -25.99 8.11 -2.39
C THR A 473 -25.83 9.62 -2.29
N VAL A 474 -26.07 10.32 -3.40
CA VAL A 474 -26.07 11.78 -3.48
C VAL A 474 -27.49 12.30 -3.36
N PHE A 475 -27.73 13.19 -2.39
CA PHE A 475 -29.01 13.85 -2.15
C PHE A 475 -28.98 15.27 -2.73
N GLU A 476 -29.91 15.59 -3.61
CA GLU A 476 -30.00 16.89 -4.29
C GLU A 476 -31.37 17.50 -4.05
N LYS A 477 -31.38 18.79 -3.70
CA LYS A 477 -32.61 19.57 -3.47
C LYS A 477 -33.37 19.80 -4.77
N GLU A 478 -32.66 20.13 -5.84
CA GLU A 478 -33.25 20.40 -7.13
C GLU A 478 -33.65 19.12 -7.88
N GLN A 479 -34.44 19.27 -8.95
CA GLN A 479 -34.84 18.15 -9.81
C GLN A 479 -33.76 17.71 -10.80
N LYS A 480 -32.75 18.55 -11.02
CA LYS A 480 -31.62 18.25 -11.91
C LYS A 480 -30.30 18.27 -11.15
N LEU A 481 -29.42 17.37 -11.54
CA LEU A 481 -28.06 17.27 -11.01
C LEU A 481 -27.13 18.30 -11.68
N GLY A 482 -25.92 18.47 -11.13
CA GLY A 482 -24.87 19.35 -11.66
C GLY A 482 -24.75 20.69 -10.93
N GLY A 483 -25.74 21.05 -10.10
CA GLY A 483 -25.73 22.29 -9.32
C GLY A 483 -25.49 23.52 -10.20
N MET A 484 -24.52 24.38 -9.82
CA MET A 484 -24.20 25.59 -10.58
C MET A 484 -23.74 25.32 -12.01
N LEU A 485 -23.23 24.13 -12.34
CA LEU A 485 -22.92 23.78 -13.73
C LEU A 485 -24.18 23.79 -14.60
N THR A 486 -25.28 23.25 -14.07
CA THR A 486 -26.55 23.08 -14.79
C THR A 486 -27.44 24.32 -14.71
N PHE A 487 -27.44 25.02 -13.57
CA PHE A 487 -28.35 26.15 -13.31
C PHE A 487 -27.70 27.52 -13.53
N GLY A 488 -26.38 27.63 -13.41
CA GLY A 488 -25.68 28.92 -13.42
C GLY A 488 -24.95 29.23 -14.74
N ILE A 489 -24.44 28.21 -15.44
CA ILE A 489 -23.61 28.41 -16.63
C ILE A 489 -24.49 28.40 -17.89
N PRO A 490 -24.37 29.42 -18.77
CA PRO A 490 -25.13 29.46 -20.02
C PRO A 490 -24.76 28.30 -20.96
N ALA A 491 -25.76 27.77 -21.68
CA ALA A 491 -25.63 26.61 -22.56
C ALA A 491 -24.59 26.80 -23.69
N TYR A 492 -24.37 28.03 -24.15
CA TYR A 492 -23.35 28.32 -25.19
C TYR A 492 -21.91 28.20 -24.67
N ARG A 493 -21.71 28.16 -23.33
CA ARG A 493 -20.40 27.91 -22.71
C ARG A 493 -20.25 26.47 -22.23
N LEU A 494 -21.34 25.86 -21.76
CA LEU A 494 -21.36 24.48 -21.27
C LEU A 494 -22.70 23.86 -21.62
N GLU A 495 -22.67 22.92 -22.55
CA GLU A 495 -23.84 22.19 -22.99
C GLU A 495 -24.31 21.22 -21.89
N LYS A 496 -25.64 21.03 -21.78
CA LYS A 496 -26.23 20.25 -20.67
C LYS A 496 -25.97 18.76 -20.80
N ASP A 497 -25.95 18.26 -22.02
CA ASP A 497 -25.57 16.89 -22.38
C ASP A 497 -24.15 16.54 -21.96
N VAL A 498 -23.22 17.50 -21.97
CA VAL A 498 -21.85 17.29 -21.46
C VAL A 498 -21.86 16.99 -19.96
N ILE A 499 -22.66 17.73 -19.19
CA ILE A 499 -22.82 17.52 -17.75
C ILE A 499 -23.46 16.15 -17.49
N ASP A 500 -24.53 15.84 -18.21
CA ASP A 500 -25.26 14.58 -18.05
C ASP A 500 -24.37 13.37 -18.40
N ALA A 501 -23.55 13.47 -19.45
CA ALA A 501 -22.62 12.42 -19.85
C ALA A 501 -21.55 12.12 -18.80
N GLU A 502 -21.00 13.15 -18.13
CA GLU A 502 -20.03 12.91 -17.06
C GLU A 502 -20.69 12.40 -15.76
N ILE A 503 -21.94 12.79 -15.49
CA ILE A 503 -22.73 12.24 -14.38
C ILE A 503 -23.08 10.77 -14.63
N ASP A 504 -23.31 10.35 -15.88
CA ASP A 504 -23.54 8.95 -16.21
C ASP A 504 -22.36 8.05 -15.81
N ILE A 505 -21.12 8.55 -15.89
CA ILE A 505 -19.94 7.81 -15.42
C ILE A 505 -20.10 7.48 -13.93
N LEU A 506 -20.58 8.42 -13.11
CA LEU A 506 -20.86 8.16 -11.69
C LEU A 506 -21.97 7.13 -11.52
N ARG A 507 -23.00 7.14 -12.37
CA ARG A 507 -24.06 6.10 -12.38
C ARG A 507 -23.47 4.72 -12.70
N HIS A 508 -22.56 4.62 -13.67
CA HIS A 508 -21.83 3.38 -13.98
C HIS A 508 -20.96 2.90 -12.82
N LEU A 509 -20.39 3.83 -12.04
CA LEU A 509 -19.70 3.51 -10.78
C LEU A 509 -20.67 3.11 -9.65
N GLY A 510 -21.99 3.12 -9.90
CA GLY A 510 -23.01 2.72 -8.93
C GLY A 510 -23.36 3.81 -7.90
N VAL A 511 -23.07 5.08 -8.21
CA VAL A 511 -23.56 6.20 -7.41
C VAL A 511 -25.07 6.33 -7.60
N GLU A 512 -25.80 6.34 -6.50
CA GLU A 512 -27.23 6.58 -6.48
C GLU A 512 -27.54 8.07 -6.32
N PHE A 513 -28.58 8.55 -6.99
CA PHE A 513 -28.99 9.95 -6.92
C PHE A 513 -30.44 10.05 -6.43
N LYS A 514 -30.68 10.91 -5.43
CA LYS A 514 -32.01 11.25 -4.90
C LYS A 514 -32.24 12.75 -5.06
N THR A 515 -32.96 13.12 -6.12
CA THR A 515 -33.33 14.51 -6.43
C THR A 515 -34.62 14.92 -5.71
N GLY A 516 -34.86 16.22 -5.59
CA GLY A 516 -36.03 16.74 -4.88
C GLY A 516 -36.01 16.54 -3.37
N VAL A 517 -34.83 16.28 -2.77
CA VAL A 517 -34.66 16.05 -1.33
C VAL A 517 -33.82 17.16 -0.72
N GLU A 518 -34.44 18.02 0.08
CA GLU A 518 -33.78 19.06 0.86
C GLU A 518 -33.37 18.52 2.24
N VAL A 519 -32.08 18.21 2.41
CA VAL A 519 -31.54 17.78 3.71
C VAL A 519 -31.64 18.92 4.72
N GLY A 520 -32.28 18.65 5.86
CA GLY A 520 -32.68 19.62 6.86
C GLY A 520 -34.20 19.89 6.89
N LYS A 521 -34.92 19.52 5.82
CA LYS A 521 -36.40 19.58 5.77
C LYS A 521 -37.03 18.21 5.54
N ASP A 522 -36.65 17.55 4.45
CA ASP A 522 -37.25 16.26 4.05
C ASP A 522 -36.57 15.08 4.75
N VAL A 523 -35.27 15.20 5.00
CA VAL A 523 -34.45 14.23 5.76
C VAL A 523 -33.44 14.99 6.60
N THR A 524 -33.16 14.54 7.81
CA THR A 524 -32.19 15.14 8.72
C THR A 524 -30.87 14.35 8.80
N ILE A 525 -29.77 15.00 9.21
CA ILE A 525 -28.48 14.32 9.40
C ILE A 525 -28.59 13.14 10.41
N PRO A 526 -29.29 13.26 11.56
CA PRO A 526 -29.51 12.14 12.46
C PRO A 526 -30.25 10.95 11.82
N GLU A 527 -31.21 11.21 10.92
CA GLU A 527 -31.91 10.14 10.20
C GLU A 527 -31.01 9.46 9.18
N LEU A 528 -30.18 10.20 8.46
CA LEU A 528 -29.18 9.63 7.56
C LEU A 528 -28.22 8.71 8.32
N ARG A 529 -27.69 9.16 9.48
CA ARG A 529 -26.81 8.34 10.34
C ARG A 529 -27.48 7.04 10.86
N LYS A 530 -28.81 7.00 10.97
CA LYS A 530 -29.54 5.79 11.38
C LYS A 530 -29.68 4.77 10.23
N GLN A 531 -29.44 5.16 8.98
CA GLN A 531 -29.58 4.28 7.80
C GLN A 531 -28.32 3.47 7.49
N GLY A 532 -27.27 3.64 8.30
CA GLY A 532 -25.91 3.15 8.10
C GLY A 532 -24.98 4.30 7.76
#